data_AF-A0A536NHY4-F1
#
_entry.id   AF-A0A536NHY4-F1
#
_cell.length_a   1.000
_cell.length_b   1.000
_cell.length_c   1.000
_cell.angle_alpha   90.00
_cell.angle_beta   90.00
_cell.angle_gamma   90.00
#
_symmetry.space_group_name_H-M   'P 1'
#
loop_
_entity.id
_entity.type
_entity.pdbx_description
1 polymer ?
#
loop_
_entity_poly.entity_id
_entity_poly.type
_entity_poly.pdbx_seq_one_letter_code
_entity_poly.pdbx_strand_id
1 'polypeptide(L)'
;MARPHSEYFRYRNAGVLTAKAAATAPTGTFERLSTSLRRFVFGRPLATEQEIEERLPKWKALSTFSSDNLSSVAYATELIMFTLLAAGTAAFWLVLPISGLIVTLFVIIVISYRQTIRAYPSGGGSYIVARENLGTGPALLAAAALLTDYVLTVSVSVAAGVLAITPAFPDLDAVRVPLGVVSILFVMLINLRGIRESGTVFAAPTYVFLVATLGLIALGIARTVLGDSSHVTGVTRALVVTEPLGVLLLMRALADGCSAIPFRRDL
;
A
#
# COMPACT_ATOMS: atom_id res chain seq x y z
N MET A 1 -14.04 31.57 41.23
CA MET A 1 -12.67 32.13 41.06
C MET A 1 -12.05 31.57 39.79
N ALA A 2 -12.15 32.31 38.68
CA ALA A 2 -11.54 31.94 37.40
C ALA A 2 -10.03 32.24 37.45
N ARG A 3 -9.18 31.21 37.32
CA ARG A 3 -7.72 31.36 37.28
C ARG A 3 -7.27 31.85 35.89
N PRO A 4 -6.23 32.70 35.79
CA PRO A 4 -5.88 33.38 34.56
C PRO A 4 -5.41 32.38 33.50
N HIS A 5 -6.06 32.40 32.33
CA HIS A 5 -5.56 31.72 31.13
C HIS A 5 -4.24 32.38 30.72
N SER A 6 -3.12 31.69 30.84
CA SER A 6 -1.85 32.22 30.35
C SER A 6 -1.85 32.24 28.81
N GLU A 7 -1.10 33.18 28.24
CA GLU A 7 -0.99 33.37 26.78
C GLU A 7 -0.47 32.10 26.07
N TYR A 8 0.30 31.28 26.81
CA TYR A 8 1.02 30.12 26.30
C TYR A 8 0.45 28.75 26.70
N PHE A 9 -0.42 28.67 27.72
CA PHE A 9 -0.93 27.38 28.20
C PHE A 9 -2.44 27.41 28.50
N ARG A 10 -3.11 26.27 28.29
CA ARG A 10 -4.51 26.06 28.69
C ARG A 10 -4.61 24.81 29.58
N TYR A 11 -5.35 24.94 30.67
CA TYR A 11 -5.71 23.80 31.51
C TYR A 11 -6.87 23.03 30.87
N ARG A 12 -6.71 21.71 30.71
CA ARG A 12 -7.81 20.76 30.46
C ARG A 12 -7.86 19.81 31.67
N ASN A 13 -9.08 19.41 32.07
CA ASN A 13 -9.46 18.71 33.31
C ASN A 13 -8.37 17.90 34.06
N ALA A 14 -8.43 17.96 35.40
CA ALA A 14 -7.57 17.24 36.34
C ALA A 14 -6.06 17.33 36.08
N GLY A 15 -5.53 18.56 36.08
CA GLY A 15 -4.08 18.80 36.27
C GLY A 15 -3.19 18.79 35.03
N VAL A 16 -3.74 18.62 33.82
CA VAL A 16 -2.94 18.63 32.59
C VAL A 16 -2.85 20.04 31.98
N LEU A 17 -1.62 20.53 31.82
CA LEU A 17 -1.27 21.76 31.12
C LEU A 17 -0.97 21.47 29.65
N THR A 18 -1.74 22.04 28.73
CA THR A 18 -1.50 21.92 27.28
C THR A 18 -0.92 23.23 26.74
N ALA A 19 0.19 23.14 26.00
CA ALA A 19 0.82 24.29 25.37
C ALA A 19 -0.03 24.77 24.18
N LYS A 20 -0.33 26.06 24.12
CA LYS A 20 -0.96 26.70 22.95
C LYS A 20 0.07 26.82 21.83
N ALA A 21 -0.38 26.80 20.58
CA ALA A 21 0.48 27.01 19.39
C ALA A 21 1.30 28.32 19.44
N ALA A 22 0.88 29.29 20.26
CA ALA A 22 1.62 30.53 20.53
C ALA A 22 2.94 30.31 21.28
N ALA A 23 3.09 29.22 22.06
CA ALA A 23 4.31 28.90 22.81
C ALA A 23 5.47 28.41 21.92
N THR A 24 5.17 28.01 20.68
CA THR A 24 6.15 27.52 19.70
C THR A 24 6.41 28.56 18.59
N ALA A 25 6.01 29.82 18.79
CA ALA A 25 6.21 30.87 17.82
C ALA A 25 7.70 31.31 17.79
N PRO A 26 8.37 31.25 16.63
CA PRO A 26 9.78 31.60 16.52
C PRO A 26 10.03 33.09 16.79
N THR A 27 10.94 33.37 17.71
CA THR A 27 11.28 34.73 18.17
C THR A 27 12.36 35.38 17.31
N GLY A 28 13.19 34.60 16.60
CA GLY A 28 14.25 35.10 15.70
C GLY A 28 13.89 35.19 14.21
N THR A 29 14.49 36.12 13.46
CA THR A 29 14.28 36.31 12.00
C THR A 29 14.72 35.09 11.19
N PHE A 30 15.83 34.45 11.57
CA PHE A 30 16.33 33.23 10.95
C PHE A 30 15.43 32.02 11.24
N GLU A 31 14.87 31.94 12.46
CA GLU A 31 13.90 30.92 12.85
C GLU A 31 12.55 31.10 12.15
N ARG A 32 12.13 32.35 11.87
CA ARG A 32 10.93 32.63 11.07
C ARG A 32 11.11 32.20 9.63
N LEU A 33 12.28 32.44 9.04
CA LEU A 33 12.58 32.01 7.67
C LEU A 33 12.66 30.49 7.55
N SER A 34 13.33 29.82 8.49
CA SER A 34 13.42 28.35 8.54
C SER A 34 12.05 27.72 8.84
N THR A 35 11.25 28.33 9.71
CA THR A 35 9.87 27.88 10.00
C THR A 35 8.94 28.14 8.82
N SER A 36 9.14 29.21 8.04
CA SER A 36 8.34 29.50 6.85
C SER A 36 8.68 28.54 5.70
N LEU A 37 9.98 28.26 5.48
CA LEU A 37 10.43 27.21 4.55
C LEU A 37 9.95 25.83 4.99
N ARG A 38 10.05 25.50 6.29
CA ARG A 38 9.49 24.26 6.83
C ARG A 38 7.97 24.21 6.70
N ARG A 39 7.24 25.32 6.92
CA ARG A 39 5.78 25.37 6.69
C ARG A 39 5.40 25.29 5.23
N PHE A 40 6.25 25.76 4.33
CA PHE A 40 6.04 25.66 2.88
C PHE A 40 6.27 24.23 2.36
N VAL A 41 7.28 23.53 2.90
CA VAL A 41 7.62 22.15 2.53
C VAL A 41 6.74 21.12 3.27
N PHE A 42 6.56 21.28 4.58
CA PHE A 42 5.88 20.31 5.49
C PHE A 42 4.47 20.75 5.93
N GLY A 43 3.94 21.86 5.42
CA GLY A 43 2.62 22.35 5.84
C GLY A 43 2.57 22.89 7.28
N ARG A 44 1.36 23.20 7.77
CA ARG A 44 1.15 23.63 9.16
C ARG A 44 1.28 22.42 10.08
N PRO A 45 1.97 22.52 11.24
CA PRO A 45 2.06 21.42 12.19
C PRO A 45 0.64 21.04 12.64
N LEU A 46 0.23 19.82 12.32
CA LEU A 46 -1.03 19.26 12.76
C LEU A 46 -0.93 18.96 14.25
N ALA A 47 -1.82 19.58 15.03
CA ALA A 47 -1.98 19.23 16.43
C ALA A 47 -2.46 17.77 16.51
N THR A 48 -1.61 16.90 17.06
CA THR A 48 -1.83 15.45 17.25
C THR A 48 -3.17 15.13 17.92
N GLU A 49 -3.76 16.10 18.63
CA GLU A 49 -5.04 15.96 19.33
C GLU A 49 -6.28 15.84 18.42
N GLN A 50 -6.23 16.26 17.15
CA GLN A 50 -7.41 16.17 16.25
C GLN A 50 -7.44 14.88 15.40
N GLU A 51 -6.42 14.03 15.47
CA GLU A 51 -6.25 12.82 14.62
C GLU A 51 -6.92 11.56 15.13
N ILE A 52 -7.16 11.51 16.44
CA ILE A 52 -7.69 10.31 17.09
C ILE A 52 -9.24 10.34 17.13
N GLU A 53 -9.87 11.52 16.99
CA GLU A 53 -11.33 11.65 17.11
C GLU A 53 -12.10 11.54 15.78
N GLU A 54 -11.46 11.72 14.62
CA GLU A 54 -12.13 11.57 13.32
C GLU A 54 -12.07 10.12 12.82
N ARG A 55 -13.01 9.29 13.28
CA ARG A 55 -13.20 7.95 12.72
C ARG A 55 -13.57 8.06 11.23
N LEU A 56 -12.70 7.57 10.35
CA LEU A 56 -12.99 7.50 8.91
C LEU A 56 -14.30 6.72 8.68
N PRO A 57 -15.25 7.26 7.88
CA PRO A 57 -16.46 6.52 7.55
C PRO A 57 -16.09 5.25 6.77
N LYS A 58 -16.85 4.16 6.98
CA LYS A 58 -16.52 2.80 6.52
C LYS A 58 -16.15 2.72 5.03
N TRP A 59 -16.79 3.50 4.16
CA TRP A 59 -16.49 3.50 2.72
C TRP A 59 -15.13 4.15 2.39
N LYS A 60 -14.76 5.24 3.07
CA LYS A 60 -13.43 5.85 2.93
C LYS A 60 -12.37 4.92 3.51
N ALA A 61 -12.62 4.36 4.70
CA ALA A 61 -11.74 3.39 5.33
C ALA A 61 -11.51 2.17 4.43
N LEU A 62 -12.57 1.59 3.87
CA LEU A 62 -12.46 0.44 2.96
C LEU A 62 -11.58 0.77 1.76
N SER A 63 -11.80 1.92 1.12
CA SER A 63 -10.99 2.33 -0.04
C SER A 63 -9.52 2.51 0.32
N THR A 64 -9.23 3.24 1.40
CA THR A 64 -7.85 3.50 1.83
C THR A 64 -7.12 2.22 2.23
N PHE A 65 -7.77 1.33 3.00
CA PHE A 65 -7.14 0.08 3.45
C PHE A 65 -7.09 -1.02 2.38
N SER A 66 -8.00 -0.99 1.39
CA SER A 66 -8.02 -1.99 0.31
C SER A 66 -7.09 -1.64 -0.85
N SER A 67 -6.70 -0.37 -1.00
CA SER A 67 -5.94 0.10 -2.17
C SER A 67 -4.61 -0.65 -2.35
N ASP A 68 -3.91 -0.99 -1.25
CA ASP A 68 -2.63 -1.69 -1.32
C ASP A 68 -2.81 -3.14 -1.81
N ASN A 69 -3.80 -3.86 -1.25
CA ASN A 69 -4.14 -5.21 -1.71
C ASN A 69 -4.53 -5.21 -3.19
N LEU A 70 -5.34 -4.23 -3.63
CA LEU A 70 -5.77 -4.11 -5.02
C LEU A 70 -4.61 -3.79 -5.97
N SER A 71 -3.68 -2.94 -5.54
CA SER A 71 -2.46 -2.62 -6.29
C SER A 71 -1.57 -3.86 -6.48
N SER A 72 -1.40 -4.67 -5.43
CA SER A 72 -0.57 -5.88 -5.50
C SER A 72 -1.13 -6.98 -6.42
N VAL A 73 -2.46 -7.09 -6.49
CA VAL A 73 -3.11 -8.03 -7.43
C VAL A 73 -2.84 -7.66 -8.89
N ALA A 74 -2.64 -6.38 -9.20
CA ALA A 74 -2.45 -5.90 -10.57
C ALA A 74 -1.17 -6.44 -11.24
N TYR A 75 -0.10 -6.69 -10.48
CA TYR A 75 1.16 -7.25 -11.00
C TYR A 75 1.37 -8.73 -10.64
N ALA A 76 0.74 -9.26 -9.59
CA ALA A 76 1.02 -10.62 -9.12
C ALA A 76 0.70 -11.71 -10.15
N THR A 77 -0.39 -11.57 -10.90
CA THR A 77 -0.73 -12.53 -11.96
C THR A 77 0.33 -12.56 -13.05
N GLU A 78 0.86 -11.40 -13.43
CA GLU A 78 1.94 -11.29 -14.42
C GLU A 78 3.20 -11.98 -13.92
N LEU A 79 3.57 -11.80 -12.64
CA LEU A 79 4.74 -12.47 -12.04
C LEU A 79 4.62 -14.00 -12.06
N ILE A 80 3.44 -14.56 -11.75
CA ILE A 80 3.19 -16.00 -11.85
C ILE A 80 3.43 -16.47 -13.29
N MET A 81 2.88 -15.75 -14.27
CA MET A 81 3.04 -16.09 -15.69
C MET A 81 4.50 -15.97 -16.13
N PHE A 82 5.22 -14.93 -15.69
CA PHE A 82 6.63 -14.71 -16.02
C PHE A 82 7.51 -15.86 -15.51
N THR A 83 7.24 -16.35 -14.31
CA THR A 83 7.96 -17.50 -13.75
C THR A 83 7.58 -18.80 -14.44
N LEU A 84 6.29 -19.03 -14.73
CA LEU A 84 5.85 -20.22 -15.46
C LEU A 84 6.33 -20.25 -16.92
N LEU A 85 6.60 -19.09 -17.52
CA LEU A 85 7.12 -18.97 -18.87
C LEU A 85 8.44 -19.74 -19.05
N ALA A 86 9.25 -19.90 -17.99
CA ALA A 86 10.45 -20.72 -18.00
C ALA A 86 10.20 -22.21 -18.29
N ALA A 87 9.00 -22.73 -17.98
CA ALA A 87 8.54 -24.06 -18.38
C ALA A 87 7.72 -24.07 -19.68
N GLY A 88 7.59 -22.91 -20.33
CA GLY A 88 6.83 -22.71 -21.56
C GLY A 88 5.36 -22.34 -21.32
N THR A 89 4.71 -21.86 -22.39
CA THR A 89 3.31 -21.39 -22.35
C THR A 89 2.31 -22.49 -22.01
N ALA A 90 2.68 -23.76 -22.25
CA ALA A 90 1.90 -24.92 -21.84
C ALA A 90 1.72 -25.00 -20.31
N ALA A 91 2.54 -24.33 -19.51
CA ALA A 91 2.40 -24.27 -18.06
C ALA A 91 1.35 -23.26 -17.58
N PHE A 92 0.81 -22.38 -18.44
CA PHE A 92 -0.10 -21.30 -18.01
C PHE A 92 -1.44 -21.77 -17.47
N TRP A 93 -1.86 -23.01 -17.74
CA TRP A 93 -3.04 -23.56 -17.06
C TRP A 93 -2.86 -23.66 -15.54
N LEU A 94 -1.61 -23.70 -15.05
CA LEU A 94 -1.28 -23.71 -13.62
C LEU A 94 -1.51 -22.38 -12.90
N VAL A 95 -1.73 -21.28 -13.64
CA VAL A 95 -2.05 -19.98 -13.03
C VAL A 95 -3.32 -20.10 -12.17
N LEU A 96 -4.37 -20.74 -12.68
CA LEU A 96 -5.64 -20.92 -11.95
C LEU A 96 -5.49 -21.72 -10.64
N PRO A 97 -4.90 -22.93 -10.61
CA PRO A 97 -4.73 -23.67 -9.36
C PRO A 97 -3.78 -22.96 -8.38
N ILE A 98 -2.71 -22.28 -8.86
CA ILE A 98 -1.83 -21.48 -8.01
C ILE A 98 -2.61 -20.32 -7.38
N SER A 99 -3.41 -19.58 -8.16
CA SER A 99 -4.28 -18.52 -7.65
C SER A 99 -5.30 -19.06 -6.63
N GLY A 100 -5.88 -20.24 -6.86
CA GLY A 100 -6.77 -20.89 -5.91
C GLY A 100 -6.09 -21.21 -4.56
N LEU A 101 -4.84 -21.67 -4.60
CA LEU A 101 -4.04 -21.89 -3.40
C LEU A 101 -3.74 -20.58 -2.66
N ILE A 102 -3.40 -19.51 -3.38
CA ILE A 102 -3.15 -18.17 -2.81
C ILE A 102 -4.42 -17.62 -2.17
N VAL A 103 -5.59 -17.76 -2.80
CA VAL A 103 -6.88 -17.35 -2.22
C VAL A 103 -7.17 -18.14 -0.93
N THR A 104 -6.88 -19.44 -0.92
CA THR A 104 -7.04 -20.27 0.28
C THR A 104 -6.14 -19.78 1.41
N LEU A 105 -4.87 -19.49 1.11
CA LEU A 105 -3.93 -18.90 2.07
C LEU A 105 -4.43 -17.55 2.58
N PHE A 106 -4.93 -16.68 1.70
CA PHE A 106 -5.50 -15.39 2.07
C PHE A 106 -6.68 -15.53 3.04
N VAL A 107 -7.59 -16.49 2.80
CA VAL A 107 -8.70 -16.77 3.72
C VAL A 107 -8.21 -17.19 5.10
N ILE A 108 -7.18 -18.06 5.17
CA ILE A 108 -6.57 -18.48 6.43
C ILE A 108 -5.99 -17.26 7.18
N ILE A 109 -5.27 -16.39 6.45
CA ILE A 109 -4.69 -15.15 7.00
C ILE A 109 -5.79 -14.24 7.55
N VAL A 110 -6.88 -14.03 6.80
CA VAL A 110 -8.02 -13.22 7.24
C VAL A 110 -8.64 -13.79 8.53
N ILE A 111 -8.82 -15.11 8.62
CA ILE A 111 -9.34 -15.76 9.82
C ILE A 111 -8.38 -15.55 11.01
N SER A 112 -7.08 -15.74 10.79
CA SER A 112 -6.04 -15.53 11.81
C SER A 112 -6.05 -14.08 12.32
N TYR A 113 -6.09 -13.09 11.43
CA TYR A 113 -6.16 -11.69 11.84
C TYR A 113 -7.44 -11.36 12.62
N ARG A 114 -8.59 -11.91 12.23
CA ARG A 114 -9.83 -11.74 13.00
C ARG A 114 -9.72 -12.27 14.42
N GLN A 115 -8.95 -13.33 14.64
CA GLN A 115 -8.68 -13.85 15.98
C GLN A 115 -7.74 -12.91 16.75
N THR A 116 -6.66 -12.44 16.13
CA THR A 116 -5.71 -11.50 16.74
C THR A 116 -6.39 -10.19 17.14
N ILE A 117 -7.18 -9.58 16.26
CA ILE A 117 -7.90 -8.31 16.53
C ILE A 117 -8.85 -8.47 17.73
N ARG A 118 -9.50 -9.65 17.88
CA ARG A 118 -10.37 -9.92 19.03
C ARG A 118 -9.60 -10.10 20.33
N ALA A 119 -8.41 -10.69 20.27
CA ALA A 119 -7.53 -10.86 21.42
C ALA A 119 -6.85 -9.54 21.84
N TYR A 120 -6.65 -8.62 20.88
CA TYR A 120 -5.95 -7.35 21.05
C TYR A 120 -6.83 -6.13 20.69
N PRO A 121 -7.93 -5.87 21.44
CA PRO A 121 -8.91 -4.83 21.10
C PRO A 121 -8.40 -3.40 21.27
N SER A 122 -7.31 -3.20 22.03
CA SER A 122 -6.68 -1.89 22.24
C SER A 122 -5.75 -1.47 21.09
N GLY A 123 -5.71 -2.23 20.00
CA GLY A 123 -4.70 -2.08 18.95
C GLY A 123 -3.44 -2.83 19.34
N GLY A 124 -2.91 -3.58 18.39
CA GLY A 124 -1.88 -4.59 18.66
C GLY A 124 -1.20 -5.01 17.38
N GLY A 125 -0.69 -4.04 16.61
CA GLY A 125 0.14 -4.32 15.45
C GLY A 125 1.25 -5.29 15.86
N SER A 126 1.59 -6.26 15.02
CA SER A 126 2.24 -7.48 15.53
C SER A 126 3.69 -7.37 15.99
N TYR A 127 4.22 -6.15 16.17
CA TYR A 127 5.29 -5.91 17.15
C TYR A 127 4.81 -6.17 18.58
N ILE A 128 3.65 -5.63 18.98
CA ILE A 128 3.07 -5.78 20.33
C ILE A 128 2.75 -7.25 20.60
N VAL A 129 2.07 -7.90 19.65
CA VAL A 129 1.76 -9.34 19.74
C VAL A 129 3.03 -10.19 19.86
N ALA A 130 4.05 -9.93 19.04
CA ALA A 130 5.31 -10.67 19.13
C ALA A 130 6.05 -10.40 20.44
N ARG A 131 6.02 -9.16 20.95
CA ARG A 131 6.69 -8.78 22.19
C ARG A 131 6.08 -9.47 23.40
N GLU A 132 4.77 -9.51 23.48
CA GLU A 132 4.05 -10.13 24.59
C GLU A 132 4.14 -11.66 24.59
N ASN A 133 4.19 -12.30 23.42
CA ASN A 133 4.16 -13.76 23.31
C ASN A 133 5.55 -14.42 23.15
N LEU A 134 6.51 -13.72 22.53
CA LEU A 134 7.80 -14.29 22.13
C LEU A 134 9.00 -13.49 22.68
N GLY A 135 8.75 -12.36 23.33
CA GLY A 135 9.78 -11.49 23.89
C GLY A 135 10.40 -10.51 22.90
N THR A 136 11.43 -9.79 23.35
CA THR A 136 11.95 -8.61 22.64
C THR A 136 12.65 -8.94 21.33
N GLY A 137 13.42 -10.03 21.26
CA GLY A 137 14.18 -10.39 20.04
C GLY A 137 13.28 -10.61 18.81
N PRO A 138 12.33 -11.56 18.89
CA PRO A 138 11.35 -11.78 17.81
C PRO A 138 10.48 -10.56 17.51
N ALA A 139 10.17 -9.73 18.51
CA ALA A 139 9.44 -8.49 18.29
C ALA A 139 10.23 -7.47 17.47
N LEU A 140 11.52 -7.28 17.76
CA LEU A 140 12.39 -6.38 16.99
C LEU A 140 12.54 -6.87 15.54
N LEU A 141 12.66 -8.18 15.32
CA LEU A 141 12.63 -8.76 13.98
C LEU A 141 11.31 -8.45 13.26
N ALA A 142 10.18 -8.60 13.94
CA ALA A 142 8.87 -8.25 13.39
C ALA A 142 8.77 -6.75 13.05
N ALA A 143 9.35 -5.86 13.86
CA ALA A 143 9.38 -4.43 13.57
C ALA A 143 10.28 -4.10 12.37
N ALA A 144 11.48 -4.70 12.29
CA ALA A 144 12.39 -4.50 11.17
C ALA A 144 11.78 -4.99 9.84
N ALA A 145 11.12 -6.16 9.87
CA ALA A 145 10.39 -6.69 8.74
C ALA A 145 9.27 -5.72 8.27
N LEU A 146 8.50 -5.16 9.20
CA LEU A 146 7.45 -4.19 8.87
C LEU A 146 7.99 -2.90 8.25
N LEU A 147 9.08 -2.35 8.79
CA LEU A 147 9.69 -1.15 8.23
C LEU A 147 10.21 -1.40 6.81
N THR A 148 10.76 -2.59 6.58
CA THR A 148 11.24 -3.00 5.25
C THR A 148 10.07 -3.17 4.29
N ASP A 149 8.98 -3.80 4.73
CA ASP A 149 7.76 -3.97 3.96
C ASP A 149 7.15 -2.63 3.51
N TYR A 150 7.16 -1.62 4.38
CA TYR A 150 6.69 -0.28 4.02
C TYR A 150 7.54 0.39 2.93
N VAL A 151 8.87 0.26 3.01
CA VAL A 151 9.77 0.82 1.99
C VAL A 151 9.60 0.08 0.67
N LEU A 152 9.51 -1.25 0.70
CA LEU A 152 9.33 -2.08 -0.49
C LEU A 152 7.97 -1.84 -1.14
N THR A 153 6.89 -1.74 -0.38
CA THR A 153 5.53 -1.53 -0.91
C THR A 153 5.43 -0.24 -1.72
N VAL A 154 5.98 0.87 -1.20
CA VAL A 154 6.00 2.14 -1.93
C VAL A 154 6.86 2.03 -3.19
N SER A 155 8.03 1.41 -3.08
CA SER A 155 8.97 1.26 -4.19
C SER A 155 8.40 0.42 -5.33
N VAL A 156 7.84 -0.75 -5.01
CA VAL A 156 7.24 -1.68 -5.97
C VAL A 156 5.97 -1.10 -6.60
N SER A 157 5.11 -0.46 -5.80
CA SER A 157 3.87 0.14 -6.33
C SER A 157 4.17 1.27 -7.32
N VAL A 158 5.15 2.13 -7.05
CA VAL A 158 5.53 3.19 -7.98
C VAL A 158 6.20 2.60 -9.23
N ALA A 159 7.07 1.60 -9.09
CA ALA A 159 7.68 0.93 -10.23
C ALA A 159 6.64 0.26 -11.14
N ALA A 160 5.69 -0.48 -10.56
CA ALA A 160 4.58 -1.09 -11.28
C ALA A 160 3.68 -0.04 -11.95
N GLY A 161 3.39 1.07 -11.26
CA GLY A 161 2.62 2.19 -11.82
C GLY A 161 3.30 2.83 -13.02
N VAL A 162 4.62 3.05 -12.97
CA VAL A 162 5.40 3.55 -14.11
C VAL A 162 5.36 2.55 -15.27
N LEU A 163 5.60 1.25 -14.99
CA LEU A 163 5.55 0.19 -16.00
C LEU A 163 4.18 0.07 -16.67
N ALA A 164 3.08 0.35 -15.95
CA ALA A 164 1.73 0.33 -16.53
C ALA A 164 1.45 1.48 -17.50
N ILE A 165 2.17 2.61 -17.37
CA ILE A 165 1.97 3.81 -18.21
C ILE A 165 2.88 3.79 -19.44
N THR A 166 4.10 3.23 -19.33
CA THR A 166 5.10 3.20 -20.41
C THR A 166 4.58 2.68 -21.75
N PRO A 167 3.75 1.61 -21.83
CA PRO A 167 3.23 1.13 -23.11
C PRO A 167 2.37 2.15 -23.87
N ALA A 168 1.72 3.08 -23.17
CA ALA A 168 0.93 4.15 -23.78
C ALA A 168 1.79 5.32 -24.30
N PHE A 169 3.00 5.48 -23.76
CA PHE A 169 3.94 6.56 -24.08
C PHE A 169 5.36 6.00 -24.20
N PRO A 170 5.74 5.41 -25.35
CA PRO A 170 7.01 4.71 -25.51
C PRO A 170 8.25 5.58 -25.22
N ASP A 171 8.17 6.88 -25.45
CA ASP A 171 9.22 7.85 -25.16
C ASP A 171 9.59 7.91 -23.66
N LEU A 172 8.69 7.47 -22.77
CA LEU A 172 8.94 7.42 -21.33
C LEU A 172 9.85 6.27 -20.91
N ASP A 173 10.08 5.26 -21.75
CA ASP A 173 10.90 4.09 -21.38
C ASP A 173 12.34 4.50 -21.02
N ALA A 174 12.91 5.45 -21.78
CA ALA A 174 14.23 6.00 -21.54
C ALA A 174 14.36 6.71 -20.18
N VAL A 175 13.26 7.24 -19.64
CA VAL A 175 13.22 8.03 -18.39
C VAL A 175 12.43 7.33 -17.26
N ARG A 176 12.19 6.03 -17.37
CA ARG A 176 11.41 5.25 -16.38
C ARG A 176 11.92 5.35 -14.95
N VAL A 177 13.25 5.32 -14.77
CA VAL A 177 13.89 5.40 -13.43
C VAL A 177 13.73 6.80 -12.83
N PRO A 178 14.11 7.89 -13.54
CA PRO A 178 13.81 9.25 -13.09
C PRO A 178 12.32 9.47 -12.77
N LEU A 179 11.40 8.95 -13.60
CA LEU A 179 9.97 9.09 -13.39
C LEU A 179 9.51 8.44 -12.08
N GLY A 180 10.03 7.24 -11.76
CA GLY A 180 9.77 6.58 -10.49
C GLY A 180 10.28 7.37 -9.28
N VAL A 181 11.52 7.87 -9.35
CA VAL A 181 12.10 8.69 -8.27
C VAL A 181 11.30 9.97 -8.05
N VAL A 182 10.94 10.69 -9.12
CA VAL A 182 10.11 11.90 -9.04
C VAL A 182 8.73 11.58 -8.47
N SER A 183 8.13 10.45 -8.83
CA SER A 183 6.84 10.02 -8.30
C SER A 183 6.90 9.74 -6.79
N ILE A 184 7.96 9.07 -6.31
CA ILE A 184 8.18 8.87 -4.86
C ILE A 184 8.35 10.20 -4.15
N LEU A 185 9.16 11.13 -4.69
CA LEU A 185 9.34 12.46 -4.11
C LEU A 185 8.02 13.24 -4.09
N PHE A 186 7.21 13.13 -5.12
CA PHE A 186 5.89 13.76 -5.20
C PHE A 186 4.93 13.21 -4.13
N VAL A 187 4.83 11.88 -4.02
CA VAL A 187 4.04 11.21 -2.98
C VAL A 187 4.55 11.60 -1.59
N MET A 188 5.86 11.65 -1.39
CA MET A 188 6.47 12.12 -0.14
C MET A 188 6.04 13.55 0.18
N LEU A 189 6.12 14.49 -0.77
CA LEU A 189 5.70 15.87 -0.57
C LEU A 189 4.21 16.00 -0.23
N ILE A 190 3.36 15.19 -0.85
CA ILE A 190 1.93 15.12 -0.52
C ILE A 190 1.73 14.63 0.92
N ASN A 191 2.40 13.55 1.32
CA ASN A 191 2.32 13.01 2.67
C ASN A 191 2.83 14.02 3.71
N LEU A 192 3.94 14.70 3.41
CA LEU A 192 4.53 15.71 4.30
C LEU A 192 3.67 16.97 4.42
N ARG A 193 2.92 17.37 3.38
CA ARG A 193 2.00 18.51 3.44
C ARG A 193 0.75 18.25 4.28
N GLY A 194 0.51 17.00 4.68
CA GLY A 194 -0.62 16.64 5.52
C GLY A 194 -1.94 17.03 4.89
N ILE A 195 -2.14 16.70 3.60
CA ILE A 195 -3.39 16.97 2.87
C ILE A 195 -4.48 16.05 3.43
N ARG A 196 -4.96 16.38 4.62
CA ARG A 196 -5.85 15.56 5.46
C ARG A 196 -7.32 15.66 5.06
N GLU A 197 -7.66 16.57 4.15
CA GLU A 197 -8.96 16.60 3.46
C GLU A 197 -9.11 15.48 2.39
N SER A 198 -8.08 14.66 2.18
CA SER A 198 -7.95 13.78 1.00
C SER A 198 -8.58 12.40 1.11
N GLY A 199 -9.34 12.07 2.16
CA GLY A 199 -10.04 10.77 2.22
C GLY A 199 -10.93 10.52 0.99
N THR A 200 -11.43 11.59 0.35
CA THR A 200 -12.17 11.56 -0.92
C THR A 200 -11.25 11.54 -2.15
N VAL A 201 -10.16 12.31 -2.13
CA VAL A 201 -9.19 12.40 -3.24
C VAL A 201 -8.46 11.07 -3.45
N PHE A 202 -8.17 10.34 -2.38
CA PHE A 202 -7.55 9.01 -2.45
C PHE A 202 -8.55 7.87 -2.65
N ALA A 203 -9.83 8.07 -2.33
CA ALA A 203 -10.84 7.02 -2.53
C ALA A 203 -11.31 6.89 -3.99
N ALA A 204 -11.40 8.01 -4.70
CA ALA A 204 -11.89 8.01 -6.09
C ALA A 204 -11.07 7.10 -7.03
N PRO A 205 -9.72 7.14 -7.05
CA PRO A 205 -8.93 6.26 -7.91
C PRO A 205 -9.15 4.77 -7.62
N THR A 206 -9.28 4.38 -6.36
CA THR A 206 -9.50 2.98 -5.97
C THR A 206 -10.83 2.46 -6.49
N TYR A 207 -11.90 3.25 -6.39
CA TYR A 207 -13.21 2.85 -6.91
C TYR A 207 -13.26 2.82 -8.43
N VAL A 208 -12.60 3.78 -9.10
CA VAL A 208 -12.47 3.77 -10.57
C VAL A 208 -11.72 2.51 -11.01
N PHE A 209 -10.61 2.18 -10.35
CA PHE A 209 -9.84 0.96 -10.62
C PHE A 209 -10.70 -0.31 -10.43
N LEU A 210 -11.45 -0.39 -9.34
CA LEU A 210 -12.33 -1.52 -9.06
C LEU A 210 -13.39 -1.71 -10.14
N VAL A 211 -14.11 -0.63 -10.50
CA VAL A 211 -15.17 -0.68 -11.52
C VAL A 211 -14.58 -1.00 -12.90
N ALA A 212 -13.45 -0.39 -13.27
CA ALA A 212 -12.77 -0.65 -14.53
C ALA A 212 -12.31 -2.11 -14.64
N THR A 213 -11.73 -2.66 -13.56
CA THR A 213 -11.24 -4.04 -13.51
C THR A 213 -12.39 -5.04 -13.62
N LEU A 214 -13.47 -4.83 -12.85
CA LEU A 214 -14.66 -5.69 -12.94
C LEU A 214 -15.33 -5.60 -14.31
N GLY A 215 -15.39 -4.40 -14.89
CA GLY A 215 -15.90 -4.18 -16.24
C GLY A 215 -15.07 -4.90 -17.30
N LEU A 216 -13.74 -4.84 -17.21
CA LEU A 216 -12.82 -5.54 -18.10
C LEU A 216 -13.01 -7.06 -18.02
N ILE A 217 -13.10 -7.60 -16.80
CA ILE A 217 -13.34 -9.03 -16.56
C ILE A 217 -14.70 -9.45 -17.16
N ALA A 218 -15.77 -8.70 -16.86
CA ALA A 218 -17.10 -8.99 -17.35
C ALA A 218 -17.17 -8.95 -18.89
N LEU A 219 -16.55 -7.95 -19.52
CA LEU A 219 -16.47 -7.84 -20.97
C LEU A 219 -15.66 -8.99 -21.59
N GLY A 220 -14.53 -9.37 -20.97
CA GLY A 220 -13.72 -10.49 -21.42
C GLY A 220 -14.46 -11.82 -21.37
N ILE A 221 -15.20 -12.08 -20.28
CA ILE A 221 -16.07 -13.27 -20.16
C ILE A 221 -17.18 -13.22 -21.21
N ALA A 222 -17.88 -12.10 -21.35
CA ALA A 222 -18.97 -11.94 -22.31
C ALA A 222 -18.49 -12.21 -23.74
N ARG A 223 -17.36 -11.60 -24.15
CA ARG A 223 -16.77 -11.84 -25.48
C ARG A 223 -16.37 -13.30 -25.69
N THR A 224 -15.80 -13.94 -24.67
CA THR A 224 -15.42 -15.36 -24.74
C THR A 224 -16.63 -16.28 -24.92
N VAL A 225 -17.72 -16.02 -24.18
CA VAL A 225 -18.97 -16.79 -24.29
C VAL A 225 -19.68 -16.53 -25.63
N LEU A 226 -19.61 -15.31 -26.16
CA LEU A 226 -20.17 -14.92 -27.46
C LEU A 226 -19.33 -15.42 -28.65
N GLY A 227 -18.20 -16.09 -28.42
CA GLY A 227 -17.32 -16.63 -29.46
C GLY A 227 -16.32 -15.64 -30.06
N ASP A 228 -16.36 -14.38 -29.66
CA ASP A 228 -15.41 -13.32 -30.07
C ASP A 228 -14.17 -13.31 -29.14
N SER A 229 -13.49 -14.46 -29.09
CA SER A 229 -12.25 -14.58 -28.31
C SER A 229 -11.15 -13.76 -28.99
N SER A 230 -10.76 -12.65 -28.36
CA SER A 230 -9.68 -11.80 -28.84
C SER A 230 -8.36 -12.57 -28.83
N HIS A 231 -8.00 -13.16 -29.96
CA HIS A 231 -6.68 -13.74 -30.15
C HIS A 231 -5.72 -12.58 -30.42
N VAL A 232 -4.70 -12.43 -29.56
CA VAL A 232 -3.65 -11.42 -29.80
C VAL A 232 -2.86 -11.87 -31.03
N THR A 233 -3.06 -11.16 -32.14
CA THR A 233 -2.32 -11.37 -33.39
C THR A 233 -1.00 -10.59 -33.35
N GLY A 234 0.07 -11.15 -33.89
CA GLY A 234 1.37 -10.46 -34.00
C GLY A 234 2.33 -10.69 -32.83
N VAL A 235 2.12 -11.71 -32.00
CA VAL A 235 3.05 -12.08 -30.93
C VAL A 235 4.26 -12.80 -31.52
N THR A 236 5.44 -12.19 -31.41
CA THR A 236 6.70 -12.89 -31.67
C THR A 236 6.84 -14.03 -30.66
N ARG A 237 6.90 -15.28 -31.14
CA ARG A 237 7.22 -16.42 -30.27
C ARG A 237 8.62 -16.21 -29.71
N ALA A 238 8.71 -15.85 -28.43
CA ALA A 238 9.96 -15.95 -27.71
C ALA A 238 10.37 -17.43 -27.67
N LEU A 239 11.52 -17.76 -28.25
CA LEU A 239 12.18 -19.05 -28.04
C LEU A 239 12.69 -19.06 -26.60
N VAL A 240 11.83 -19.48 -25.68
CA VAL A 240 12.21 -19.70 -24.29
C VAL A 240 12.78 -21.10 -24.20
N VAL A 241 14.02 -21.22 -23.72
CA VAL A 241 14.59 -22.51 -23.35
C VAL A 241 13.74 -23.06 -22.21
N THR A 242 12.98 -24.11 -22.49
CA THR A 242 12.06 -24.70 -21.51
C THR A 242 12.84 -25.59 -20.57
N GLU A 243 12.79 -25.28 -19.28
CA GLU A 243 13.22 -26.19 -18.23
C GLU A 243 12.08 -27.15 -17.87
N PRO A 244 12.37 -28.36 -17.39
CA PRO A 244 11.34 -29.28 -16.93
C PRO A 244 10.53 -28.64 -15.80
N LEU A 245 9.20 -28.87 -15.82
CA LEU A 245 8.30 -28.41 -14.77
C LEU A 245 8.60 -29.13 -13.45
N GLY A 246 9.53 -28.58 -12.67
CA GLY A 246 9.95 -29.11 -11.38
C GLY A 246 9.16 -28.50 -10.21
N VAL A 247 9.20 -29.19 -9.07
CA VAL A 247 8.58 -28.70 -7.82
C VAL A 247 9.14 -27.32 -7.44
N LEU A 248 10.44 -27.08 -7.64
CA LEU A 248 11.07 -25.79 -7.34
C LEU A 248 10.46 -24.64 -8.17
N LEU A 249 10.13 -24.88 -9.44
CA LEU A 249 9.51 -23.87 -10.29
C LEU A 249 8.08 -23.57 -9.86
N LEU A 250 7.32 -24.59 -9.46
CA LEU A 250 5.97 -24.42 -8.91
C LEU A 250 6.00 -23.64 -7.58
N MET A 251 6.95 -23.95 -6.70
CA MET A 251 7.14 -23.23 -5.44
C MET A 251 7.56 -21.79 -5.67
N ARG A 252 8.40 -21.53 -6.69
CA ARG A 252 8.77 -20.18 -7.10
C ARG A 252 7.57 -19.40 -7.63
N ALA A 253 6.79 -19.99 -8.55
CA ALA A 253 5.59 -19.36 -9.08
C ALA A 253 4.55 -19.06 -7.98
N LEU A 254 4.41 -19.97 -7.02
CA LEU A 254 3.59 -19.74 -5.83
C LEU A 254 4.12 -18.58 -4.98
N ALA A 255 5.43 -18.56 -4.70
CA ALA A 255 6.07 -17.50 -3.91
C ALA A 255 5.93 -16.12 -4.57
N ASP A 256 6.11 -16.04 -5.90
CA ASP A 256 5.91 -14.82 -6.67
C ASP A 256 4.44 -14.37 -6.62
N GLY A 257 3.50 -15.31 -6.72
CA GLY A 257 2.07 -15.04 -6.60
C GLY A 257 1.62 -14.59 -5.21
N CYS A 258 2.29 -15.05 -4.14
CA CYS A 258 2.03 -14.61 -2.77
C CYS A 258 2.30 -13.11 -2.56
N SER A 259 3.04 -12.45 -3.46
CA SER A 259 3.19 -10.98 -3.46
C SER A 259 1.87 -10.22 -3.63
N ALA A 260 0.80 -10.90 -4.08
CA ALA A 260 -0.58 -10.36 -4.10
C ALA A 260 -1.15 -10.07 -2.70
N ILE A 261 -0.55 -10.63 -1.64
CA ILE A 261 -1.01 -10.50 -0.25
C ILE A 261 -0.02 -9.60 0.50
N PRO A 262 -0.15 -8.26 0.42
CA PRO A 262 0.73 -7.38 1.16
C PRO A 262 0.42 -7.45 2.66
N PHE A 263 1.46 -7.33 3.48
CA PHE A 263 1.41 -7.65 4.90
C PHE A 263 1.12 -6.41 5.75
N ARG A 264 -0.01 -5.73 5.54
CA ARG A 264 -0.32 -4.48 6.26
C ARG A 264 -1.03 -4.70 7.61
N ARG A 265 -0.58 -4.00 8.65
CA ARG A 265 -1.00 -4.12 10.07
C ARG A 265 -1.54 -2.81 10.67
N ASP A 266 -2.31 -2.04 9.91
CA ASP A 266 -2.92 -0.81 10.44
C ASP A 266 -4.30 -1.12 11.07
N LEU A 267 -4.30 -1.84 12.20
CA LEU A 267 -5.40 -1.93 13.17
C LEU A 267 -4.86 -2.04 14.61
#